data_AF-A0A6V7JJ98-F1
#
_entry.id   AF-A0A6V7JJ98-F1
#
_cell.length_a   1.000
_cell.length_b   1.000
_cell.length_c   1.000
_cell.angle_alpha   90.00
_cell.angle_beta   90.00
_cell.angle_gamma   90.00
#
_symmetry.space_group_name_H-M   'P 1'
#
loop_
_entity.id
_entity.type
_entity.pdbx_description
1 polymer ?
#
loop_
_entity_poly.entity_id
_entity_poly.type
_entity_poly.pdbx_seq_one_letter_code
_entity_poly.pdbx_strand_id
1 'polypeptide(L)' 'GSVGYLSPYPNWELNDVARPNSLVSFFRMTIDACDRMWGVDNGIDDVLGKAKKLGPMRLIAIDLKTDK' A
#
# COMPACT_ATOMS: atom_id res chain seq x y z
N GLY A 1 28.19 6.18 5.88
CA GLY A 1 27.23 5.34 5.13
C GLY A 1 25.95 6.11 5.01
N SER A 2 25.44 6.29 3.79
CA SER A 2 24.22 7.05 3.53
C SER A 2 23.02 6.31 4.12
N VAL A 3 22.29 6.96 5.03
CA VAL A 3 21.04 6.42 5.57
C VAL A 3 19.98 6.65 4.48
N GLY A 4 19.46 5.57 3.88
CA GLY A 4 18.41 5.66 2.86
C GLY A 4 17.07 5.96 3.53
N TYR A 5 16.40 7.04 3.13
CA TYR A 5 15.04 7.33 3.54
C TYR A 5 14.05 6.50 2.71
N LEU A 6 12.96 6.07 3.32
CA LEU A 6 11.84 5.48 2.60
C LEU A 6 10.98 6.61 2.03
N SER A 7 10.58 6.47 0.77
CA SER A 7 9.60 7.35 0.13
C SER A 7 8.31 6.57 -0.10
N PRO A 8 7.14 7.12 0.24
CA PRO A 8 5.87 6.47 -0.03
C PRO A 8 5.66 6.27 -1.53
N TYR A 9 5.11 5.12 -1.88
CA TYR A 9 4.85 4.74 -3.26
C TYR A 9 3.35 4.43 -3.44
N PRO A 10 2.69 4.92 -4.49
CA PRO A 10 3.22 5.80 -5.55
C PRO A 10 3.36 7.27 -5.11
N ASN A 11 2.64 7.67 -4.05
CA ASN A 11 2.63 9.04 -3.56
C ASN A 11 2.09 9.10 -2.12
N TRP A 12 2.12 10.29 -1.52
CA TRP A 12 1.62 10.52 -0.18
C TRP A 12 0.10 10.41 -0.10
N GLU A 13 -0.63 10.78 -1.16
CA GLU A 13 -2.08 10.76 -1.19
C GLU A 13 -2.64 9.35 -0.98
N LEU A 14 -2.01 8.34 -1.60
CA LEU A 14 -2.41 6.93 -1.44
C LEU A 14 -1.94 6.34 -0.11
N ASN A 15 -0.90 6.91 0.52
CA ASN A 15 -0.31 6.42 1.78
C ASN A 15 -0.72 7.26 3.00
N ASP A 16 -1.82 8.01 2.90
CA ASP A 16 -2.40 8.80 3.98
C ASP A 16 -3.75 8.21 4.41
N VAL A 17 -3.74 7.44 5.50
CA VAL A 17 -4.93 6.75 6.03
C VAL A 17 -6.07 7.70 6.44
N ALA A 18 -5.81 9.00 6.56
CA ALA A 18 -6.87 9.98 6.80
C ALA A 18 -7.69 10.30 5.53
N ARG A 19 -7.21 9.90 4.35
CA ARG A 19 -7.87 10.13 3.06
C ARG A 19 -8.77 8.97 2.63
N PRO A 20 -9.87 9.25 1.91
CA PRO A 20 -10.68 8.20 1.30
C PRO A 20 -9.85 7.35 0.33
N ASN A 21 -10.12 6.05 0.29
CA ASN A 21 -9.49 5.08 -0.62
C ASN A 21 -7.96 4.89 -0.49
N SER A 22 -7.32 5.46 0.53
CA SER A 22 -5.91 5.25 0.88
C SER A 22 -5.60 3.79 1.22
N LEU A 23 -4.34 3.37 1.05
CA LEU A 23 -3.84 2.08 1.51
C LEU A 23 -3.72 2.08 3.04
N VAL A 24 -4.12 0.98 3.67
CA VAL A 24 -4.05 0.84 5.13
C VAL A 24 -2.89 -0.07 5.52
N SER A 25 -2.90 -1.31 5.04
CA SER A 25 -1.83 -2.27 5.32
C SER A 25 -1.64 -3.18 4.12
N PHE A 26 -0.68 -2.82 3.28
CA PHE A 26 -0.36 -3.47 2.02
C PHE A 26 0.74 -4.53 2.21
N PHE A 27 0.44 -5.80 1.89
CA PHE A 27 1.36 -6.92 2.10
C PHE A 27 1.20 -8.00 1.01
N ARG A 28 2.09 -9.01 1.04
CA ARG A 28 2.19 -10.08 0.02
C ARG A 28 2.33 -9.53 -1.40
N MET A 29 3.32 -8.66 -1.58
CA MET A 29 3.56 -8.00 -2.86
C MET A 29 4.20 -8.95 -3.87
N THR A 30 3.78 -8.85 -5.13
CA THR A 30 4.41 -9.53 -6.28
C THR A 30 4.38 -8.62 -7.50
N ILE A 31 5.33 -8.76 -8.41
CA ILE A 31 5.34 -8.05 -9.69
C ILE A 31 5.08 -9.08 -10.80
N ASP A 32 4.17 -8.76 -11.72
CA ASP A 32 3.88 -9.62 -12.87
C ASP A 32 4.70 -9.25 -14.11
N ALA A 33 4.57 -10.05 -15.18
CA ALA A 33 5.29 -9.84 -16.43
C ALA A 33 4.89 -8.57 -17.21
N CYS A 34 3.84 -7.85 -16.77
CA CYS A 34 3.39 -6.60 -17.37
C CYS A 34 3.94 -5.37 -16.66
N ASP A 35 4.78 -5.55 -15.64
CA ASP A 35 5.26 -4.53 -14.71
C ASP A 35 4.13 -3.94 -13.85
N ARG A 36 3.21 -4.78 -13.38
CA ARG A 36 2.22 -4.39 -12.37
C ARG A 36 2.60 -4.95 -11.01
N MET A 37 2.66 -4.08 -10.00
CA MET A 37 2.80 -4.47 -8.61
C MET A 37 1.43 -4.84 -8.05
N TRP A 38 1.27 -6.09 -7.65
CA TRP A 38 0.10 -6.60 -6.97
C TRP A 38 0.35 -6.73 -5.48
N GLY A 39 -0.68 -6.53 -4.67
CA GLY A 39 -0.64 -6.90 -3.27
C GLY A 39 -2.02 -6.81 -2.62
N VAL A 40 -2.10 -7.26 -1.38
CA VAL A 40 -3.33 -7.26 -0.61
C VAL A 40 -3.27 -6.13 0.40
N ASP A 41 -4.26 -5.24 0.35
CA ASP A 41 -4.55 -4.33 1.46
C ASP A 41 -5.64 -4.95 2.33
N ASN A 42 -5.34 -5.28 3.58
CA ASN A 42 -6.34 -5.89 4.47
C ASN A 42 -7.31 -4.87 5.09
N GLY A 43 -7.05 -3.56 4.98
CA GLY A 43 -7.89 -2.52 5.58
C GLY A 43 -7.82 -2.43 7.10
N ILE A 44 -6.80 -3.03 7.74
CA ILE A 44 -6.60 -3.09 9.19
C ILE A 44 -5.37 -2.29 9.58
N ASP A 45 -5.58 -1.30 10.45
CA ASP A 45 -4.52 -0.53 11.10
C ASP A 45 -4.11 -1.21 12.43
N ASP A 46 -2.85 -1.01 12.82
CA ASP A 46 -2.23 -1.60 14.03
C ASP A 46 -2.46 -3.12 14.16
N VAL A 47 -2.08 -3.88 13.13
CA VAL A 47 -2.31 -5.34 13.04
C VAL A 47 -1.68 -6.12 14.21
N LEU A 48 -0.60 -5.61 14.80
CA LEU A 48 0.10 -6.27 15.93
C LEU A 48 -0.38 -5.78 17.30
N GLY A 49 -1.13 -4.70 17.36
CA GLY A 49 -1.65 -4.09 18.59
C GLY A 49 -3.17 -4.16 18.65
N LYS A 50 -3.81 -2.99 18.71
CA LYS A 50 -5.27 -2.87 18.78
C LYS A 50 -5.83 -2.72 17.37
N ALA A 51 -5.95 -3.86 16.69
CA ALA A 51 -6.47 -3.95 15.33
C ALA A 51 -7.72 -3.08 15.12
N LYS A 52 -7.62 -2.11 14.22
CA LYS A 52 -8.71 -1.19 13.86
C LYS A 52 -9.03 -1.33 12.39
N LYS A 53 -10.26 -1.72 12.07
CA LYS A 53 -10.70 -1.83 10.68
C LYS A 53 -11.04 -0.43 10.14
N LEU A 54 -10.25 0.04 9.17
CA LEU A 54 -10.46 1.31 8.48
C LEU A 54 -11.18 1.13 7.14
N GLY A 55 -11.14 -0.07 6.55
CA GLY A 55 -11.76 -0.34 5.26
C GLY A 55 -12.00 -1.81 4.97
N PRO A 56 -12.57 -2.13 3.79
CA PRO A 56 -12.64 -3.50 3.29
C PRO A 56 -11.25 -3.98 2.83
N MET A 57 -11.08 -5.31 2.77
CA MET A 57 -9.92 -5.91 2.11
C MET A 57 -9.99 -5.63 0.61
N ARG A 58 -8.87 -5.29 -0.01
CA ARG A 58 -8.75 -4.98 -1.45
C ARG A 58 -7.55 -5.69 -2.05
N LEU A 59 -7.71 -6.19 -3.27
CA LEU A 59 -6.58 -6.55 -4.13
C LEU A 59 -6.21 -5.30 -4.94
N ILE A 60 -4.97 -4.83 -4.77
CA ILE A 60 -4.47 -3.62 -5.42
C ILE A 60 -3.50 -4.04 -6.52
N ALA A 61 -3.57 -3.34 -7.66
CA ALA A 61 -2.60 -3.42 -8.73
C ALA A 61 -2.15 -2.00 -9.06
N ILE A 62 -0.84 -1.76 -9.07
CA ILE A 62 -0.22 -0.49 -9.46
C ILE A 62 0.62 -0.75 -10.71
N ASP A 63 0.37 -0.01 -11.78
CA ASP A 63 1.18 -0.03 -12.99
C ASP A 63 2.51 0.71 -12.73
N LEU A 64 3.62 -0.03 -12.68
CA LEU A 64 4.96 0.50 -12.38
C LEU A 64 5.52 1.40 -13.48
N LYS A 65 4.92 1.42 -14.67
CA LYS A 65 5.32 2.34 -15.75
C LYS A 65 4.73 3.72 -15.56
N THR A 66 3.64 3.84 -14.80
CA THR A 66 2.90 5.09 -14.62
C THR A 66 2.68 5.50 -13.17
N ASP A 67 3.04 4.64 -12.21
CA ASP A 67 2.83 4.78 -10.77
C ASP A 67 1.37 5.02 -10.39
N LYS A 68 0.44 4.27 -11.02
CA LYS A 68 -1.01 4.42 -10.86
C LYS A 68 -1.73 3.11 -10.61
#